data_AF-A0A7K0QB80-F1
#
_entry.id   AF-A0A7K0QB80-F1
#
_cell.length_a   1.000
_cell.length_b   1.000
_cell.length_c   1.000
_cell.angle_alpha   90.00
_cell.angle_beta   90.00
_cell.angle_gamma   90.00
#
_symmetry.space_group_name_H-M   'P 1'
#
loop_
_entity.id
_entity.type
_entity.pdbx_description
1 polymer ?
#
loop_
_entity_poly.entity_id
_entity_poly.type
_entity_poly.pdbx_seq_one_letter_code
_entity_poly.pdbx_strand_id
1 'polypeptide(L)' 'MSEQLWQAHISTLESGLDLGIEQVQWCMQEILEGRAETERIKEFLVALKTKGETSDEVGALVTQMYQHC' A
#
# COMPACT_ATOMS: atom_id res chain seq x y z
N MET A 1 1.47 5.92 -15.23
CA MET A 1 1.03 4.51 -15.10
C MET A 1 0.94 4.08 -13.64
N SER A 2 1.95 4.36 -12.81
CA SER A 2 1.90 4.09 -11.36
C SER A 2 0.76 4.83 -10.62
N GLU A 3 0.42 6.06 -11.00
CA GLU A 3 -0.68 6.81 -10.36
C GLU A 3 -2.05 6.11 -10.45
N GLN A 4 -2.35 5.45 -11.57
CA GLN A 4 -3.62 4.74 -11.76
C GLN A 4 -3.68 3.48 -10.90
N LEU A 5 -2.55 2.79 -10.74
CA LEU A 5 -2.43 1.65 -9.83
C LEU A 5 -2.65 2.07 -8.38
N TRP A 6 -2.01 3.16 -7.95
CA TRP A 6 -2.24 3.73 -6.63
C TRP A 6 -3.71 4.06 -6.37
N GLN A 7 -4.38 4.73 -7.31
CA GLN A 7 -5.80 5.03 -7.17
C GLN A 7 -6.65 3.76 -7.10
N ALA A 8 -6.34 2.73 -7.90
CA ALA A 8 -7.03 1.46 -7.85
C ALA A 8 -6.86 0.74 -6.49
N HIS A 9 -5.64 0.74 -5.94
CA HIS A 9 -5.37 0.15 -4.63
C HIS A 9 -6.08 0.89 -3.50
N ILE A 10 -6.04 2.23 -3.52
CA ILE A 10 -6.76 3.05 -2.53
C ILE A 10 -8.27 2.83 -2.64
N SER A 11 -8.83 2.86 -3.85
CA SER A 11 -10.26 2.62 -4.07
C SER A 11 -10.69 1.22 -3.58
N THR A 12 -9.80 0.23 -3.69
CA THR A 12 -10.03 -1.12 -3.17
C THR A 12 -10.13 -1.10 -1.64
N LEU A 13 -9.17 -0.45 -0.98
CA LEU A 13 -9.17 -0.28 0.48
C LEU A 13 -10.39 0.50 0.98
N GLU A 14 -10.75 1.59 0.29
CA GLU A 14 -11.94 2.40 0.60
C GLU A 14 -13.25 1.64 0.40
N SER A 15 -13.28 0.67 -0.51
CA SER A 15 -14.42 -0.23 -0.72
C SER A 15 -14.53 -1.32 0.36
N GLY A 16 -13.63 -1.34 1.34
CA GLY A 16 -13.59 -2.36 2.39
C GLY A 16 -12.96 -3.67 1.94
N LEU A 17 -12.26 -3.69 0.79
CA LEU A 17 -11.62 -4.89 0.26
C LEU A 17 -10.15 -4.94 0.64
N ASP A 18 -9.65 -6.13 0.88
CA ASP A 18 -8.26 -6.37 1.22
C ASP A 18 -7.37 -6.32 -0.03
N LEU A 19 -6.17 -5.78 0.14
CA LEU A 19 -5.15 -5.87 -0.90
C LEU A 19 -4.40 -7.20 -0.78
N GLY A 20 -4.13 -7.81 -1.93
CA GLY A 20 -3.24 -8.95 -2.02
C GLY A 20 -1.80 -8.58 -1.68
N ILE A 21 -1.02 -9.58 -1.26
CA ILE A 21 0.38 -9.43 -0.86
C ILE A 21 1.21 -8.68 -1.92
N GLU A 22 1.07 -9.04 -3.20
CA GLU A 22 1.82 -8.40 -4.30
C GLU A 22 1.49 -6.91 -4.45
N GLN A 23 0.24 -6.51 -4.22
CA GLN A 23 -0.20 -5.12 -4.34
C GLN A 23 0.38 -4.28 -3.20
N VAL A 24 0.37 -4.83 -1.98
CA VAL A 24 0.96 -4.20 -0.81
C VAL A 24 2.48 -4.07 -0.96
N GLN A 25 3.14 -5.11 -1.43
CA GLN A 25 4.58 -5.10 -1.73
C GLN A 25 4.92 -4.05 -2.78
N TRP A 26 4.12 -3.94 -3.85
CA TRP A 26 4.29 -2.91 -4.87
C TRP A 26 4.18 -1.49 -4.28
N CYS A 27 3.14 -1.23 -3.47
CA CYS A 27 2.98 0.06 -2.78
C CYS A 27 4.20 0.40 -1.93
N MET A 28 4.70 -0.58 -1.15
CA MET A 28 5.86 -0.39 -0.29
C MET A 28 7.14 -0.17 -1.09
N GLN A 29 7.31 -0.87 -2.23
CA GLN A 29 8.44 -0.65 -3.13
C GLN A 29 8.44 0.78 -3.69
N GLU A 30 7.29 1.28 -4.17
CA GLU A 30 7.18 2.66 -4.65
C GLU A 30 7.49 3.70 -3.56
N ILE A 31 7.11 3.41 -2.31
CA ILE A 31 7.45 4.24 -1.13
C ILE A 31 8.96 4.24 -0.88
N LEU A 32 9.57 3.06 -0.83
CA LEU A 32 11.00 2.90 -0.54
C LEU A 32 11.90 3.48 -1.65
N GLU A 33 11.47 3.38 -2.90
CA GLU A 33 12.17 3.94 -4.05
C GLU A 33 11.92 5.45 -4.24
N GLY A 34 11.10 6.07 -3.37
CA GLY A 34 10.79 7.50 -3.43
C GLY A 34 10.01 7.91 -4.68
N ARG A 35 9.32 6.97 -5.32
CA ARG A 35 8.50 7.20 -6.52
C ARG A 35 7.06 7.63 -6.21
N ALA A 36 6.63 7.44 -4.96
CA ALA A 36 5.31 7.84 -4.50
C ALA A 36 5.32 9.24 -3.85
N GLU A 37 4.32 10.06 -4.16
CA GLU A 37 4.14 11.37 -3.52
C GLU A 37 3.63 11.24 -2.08
N THR A 38 4.07 12.13 -1.19
CA THR A 38 3.72 12.09 0.24
C THR A 38 2.21 12.10 0.50
N GLU A 39 1.43 12.91 -0.24
CA GLU A 39 -0.03 12.93 -0.07
C GLU A 39 -0.65 11.59 -0.46
N ARG A 40 -0.12 10.91 -1.49
CA ARG A 40 -0.61 9.61 -1.92
C ARG A 40 -0.31 8.50 -0.90
N ILE A 41 0.89 8.53 -0.33
CA ILE A 41 1.28 7.62 0.76
C ILE A 41 0.33 7.80 1.95
N LYS A 42 0.03 9.05 2.30
CA LYS A 42 -0.90 9.38 3.37
C LYS A 42 -2.32 8.88 3.07
N GLU A 43 -2.85 9.09 1.88
CA GLU A 43 -4.16 8.55 1.45
C GLU A 43 -4.22 7.03 1.62
N PHE A 44 -3.19 6.31 1.14
CA PHE A 44 -3.09 4.86 1.29
C PHE A 44 -3.08 4.40 2.74
N LEU A 45 -2.24 5.01 3.60
CA LEU A 45 -2.15 4.66 5.02
C LEU A 45 -3.46 4.96 5.76
N VAL A 46 -4.14 6.05 5.41
CA VAL A 46 -5.45 6.41 5.98
C VAL A 46 -6.52 5.41 5.54
N ALA A 47 -6.57 5.05 4.26
CA ALA A 47 -7.53 4.07 3.74
C ALA A 47 -7.33 2.70 4.39
N LEU A 48 -6.07 2.23 4.49
CA LEU A 48 -5.70 0.98 5.14
C LEU A 48 -6.13 0.96 6.62
N LYS A 49 -5.84 2.04 7.35
CA LYS A 49 -6.26 2.20 8.75
C LYS A 49 -7.77 2.27 8.93
N THR A 50 -8.46 2.94 8.00
CA THR A 50 -9.93 3.13 8.05
C THR A 50 -10.65 1.82 7.79
N LYS A 51 -10.17 1.04 6.82
CA LYS A 51 -10.65 -0.32 6.54
C LYS A 51 -10.45 -1.24 7.74
N GLY A 52 -9.30 -1.12 8.41
CA GLY A 52 -8.83 -2.06 9.41
C GLY A 52 -7.81 -3.01 8.77
N GLU A 53 -6.55 -2.71 9.01
CA GLU A 53 -5.42 -3.45 8.42
C GLU A 53 -5.38 -4.91 8.90
N THR A 54 -5.22 -5.82 7.94
CA THR A 54 -5.09 -7.25 8.23
C THR A 54 -3.64 -7.61 8.55
N SER A 55 -3.43 -8.71 9.27
CA SER A 55 -2.08 -9.19 9.59
C SER A 55 -1.25 -9.52 8.34
N ASP A 56 -1.91 -10.00 7.27
CA ASP A 56 -1.25 -10.33 6.01
C ASP A 56 -0.75 -9.08 5.29
N GLU A 57 -1.54 -8.00 5.25
CA GLU A 57 -1.13 -6.73 4.65
C GLU A 57 0.02 -6.09 5.43
N VAL A 58 -0.07 -6.03 6.76
CA VAL A 58 1.03 -5.50 7.59
C VAL A 58 2.29 -6.36 7.42
N GLY A 59 2.13 -7.68 7.39
CA GLY A 59 3.22 -8.62 7.15
C GLY A 59 3.89 -8.40 5.79
N ALA A 60 3.12 -8.14 4.73
CA ALA A 60 3.63 -7.86 3.40
C ALA A 60 4.41 -6.53 3.35
N LEU A 61 3.91 -5.46 4.00
CA LEU A 61 4.63 -4.18 4.12
C LEU A 61 5.99 -4.38 4.79
N VAL A 62 6.00 -5.07 5.93
CA VAL A 62 7.21 -5.32 6.72
C VAL A 62 8.18 -6.23 5.96
N THR A 63 7.68 -7.26 5.28
CA THR A 63 8.50 -8.16 4.46
C THR A 63 9.22 -7.38 3.37
N GLN A 64 8.52 -6.49 2.66
CA GLN A 64 9.13 -5.66 1.63
C GLN A 64 10.18 -4.70 2.20
N MET A 65 9.92 -4.12 3.37
CA MET A 65 10.89 -3.27 4.08
C MET A 65 12.19 -4.03 4.38
N TYR A 66 12.10 -5.28 4.85
CA TYR A 66 13.27 -6.11 5.12
C TYR A 66 14.00 -6.56 3.84
N GLN A 67 13.28 -6.75 2.74
CA GLN A 67 13.89 -7.10 1.44
C GLN A 67 14.71 -5.96 0.81
N HIS A 68 14.41 -4.72 1.19
CA HIS A 68 15.11 -3.52 0.71
C HIS A 68 16.22 -3.02 1.66
N CYS A 69 16.62 -3.82 2.65
CA CYS A 69 17.77 -3.53 3.54
C CYS A 69 19.12 -3.86 2.91
#